data_AF-A0A511MHV0-F1
#
_entry.id   AF-A0A511MHV0-F1
#
_cell.length_a   1.000
_cell.length_b   1.000
_cell.length_c   1.000
_cell.angle_alpha   90.00
_cell.angle_beta   90.00
_cell.angle_gamma   90.00
#
_symmetry.space_group_name_H-M   'P 1'
#
loop_
_entity.id
_entity.type
_entity.pdbx_description
1 polymer ?
#
loop_
_entity_poly.entity_id
_entity_poly.type
_entity_poly.pdbx_seq_one_letter_code
_entity_poly.pdbx_strand_id
1 'polypeptide(L)' 'MHQKLFSAPGLETGGLAVHPGPAIGCVWELGIIDFERRAWIEHVLAPADGPDLERYFARTLNGVV' A
#
# COMPACT_ATOMS: atom_id res chain seq x y z
N MET A 1 -15.25 -10.72 2.23
CA MET A 1 -14.70 -9.42 1.80
C MET A 1 -15.59 -8.91 0.66
N HIS A 2 -16.34 -7.83 0.87
CA HIS A 2 -17.09 -7.18 -0.21
C HIS A 2 -16.23 -6.02 -0.71
N GLN A 3 -15.78 -6.09 -1.96
CA GLN A 3 -14.92 -5.07 -2.57
C GLN A 3 -15.50 -4.63 -3.91
N LYS A 4 -15.41 -3.32 -4.21
CA LYS A 4 -15.67 -2.76 -5.53
C LYS A 4 -14.37 -2.18 -6.05
N LEU A 5 -13.80 -2.80 -7.06
CA LEU A 5 -12.51 -2.41 -7.62
C LEU A 5 -12.72 -1.58 -8.89
N PHE A 6 -11.96 -0.49 -8.99
CA PHE A 6 -11.92 0.37 -10.16
C PHE A 6 -10.47 0.47 -10.65
N SER A 7 -10.29 0.56 -11.96
CA SER A 7 -8.99 0.71 -12.61
C SER A 7 -9.09 1.65 -13.80
N ALA A 8 -8.00 2.34 -14.10
CA ALA A 8 -7.85 3.07 -15.35
C ALA A 8 -7.64 2.07 -16.51
N PRO A 9 -8.47 2.09 -17.56
CA PRO A 9 -8.23 1.27 -18.75
C PRO A 9 -7.02 1.83 -19.52
N GLY A 10 -5.95 1.03 -19.65
CA GLY A 10 -4.74 1.48 -20.36
C GLY A 10 -3.92 2.52 -19.56
N LEU A 11 -3.33 3.50 -20.26
CA LEU A 11 -2.50 4.55 -19.66
C LEU A 11 -3.23 5.89 -19.48
N GLU A 12 -4.54 5.93 -19.71
CA GLU A 12 -5.32 7.16 -19.55
C GLU A 12 -5.62 7.42 -18.08
N THR A 13 -4.96 8.43 -17.49
CA THR A 13 -5.07 8.77 -16.06
C THR A 13 -6.37 9.50 -15.69
N GLY A 14 -7.24 9.79 -16.67
CA GLY A 14 -8.43 10.63 -16.51
C GLY A 14 -9.73 9.89 -16.18
N GLY A 15 -9.75 8.57 -16.22
CA GLY A 15 -10.99 7.79 -16.04
C GLY A 15 -10.78 6.50 -15.26
N LEU A 16 -11.61 6.29 -14.23
CA LEU A 16 -11.70 5.03 -13.50
C LEU A 16 -12.96 4.28 -13.95
N ALA A 17 -12.82 2.99 -14.28
CA ALA A 17 -13.94 2.11 -14.62
C ALA A 17 -13.93 0.87 -13.72
N VAL A 18 -15.08 0.18 -13.61
CA VAL A 18 -15.16 -1.09 -12.86
C VAL A 18 -14.16 -2.09 -13.43
N HIS A 19 -13.35 -2.71 -12.57
CA HIS A 19 -12.37 -3.69 -12.99
C HIS A 19 -13.08 -4.91 -13.62
N PRO A 20 -12.68 -5.38 -14.81
CA PRO A 20 -13.46 -6.35 -15.60
C PRO A 20 -13.46 -7.78 -15.05
N GLY A 21 -12.69 -8.05 -13.99
CA GLY A 21 -12.58 -9.37 -13.40
C GLY A 21 -12.08 -9.32 -11.95
N PRO A 22 -12.07 -10.47 -11.26
CA PRO A 22 -11.55 -10.57 -9.91
C PRO A 22 -10.11 -10.11 -9.86
N ALA A 23 -9.80 -9.21 -8.94
CA ALA A 23 -8.44 -8.83 -8.62
C ALA A 23 -8.34 -8.48 -7.13
N ILE A 24 -7.13 -8.55 -6.59
CA ILE A 24 -6.85 -8.29 -5.18
C ILE A 24 -6.05 -7.00 -4.96
N GLY A 25 -5.43 -6.48 -6.03
CA GLY A 25 -4.52 -5.34 -5.99
C GLY A 25 -3.58 -5.32 -7.20
N CYS A 26 -2.83 -4.24 -7.37
CA CYS A 26 -1.82 -4.11 -8.42
C CYS A 26 -0.51 -4.79 -7.99
N VAL A 27 0.14 -5.57 -8.86
CA VAL A 27 1.42 -6.23 -8.54
C VAL A 27 2.52 -5.22 -8.15
N TRP A 28 2.50 -4.04 -8.76
CA TRP A 28 3.43 -2.95 -8.47
C TRP A 28 3.19 -2.29 -7.11
N GLU A 29 2.00 -2.44 -6.55
CA GLU A 29 1.64 -1.92 -5.23
C GLU A 29 2.11 -2.87 -4.11
N LEU A 30 2.28 -4.16 -4.39
CA LEU A 30 2.52 -5.17 -3.37
C LEU A 30 3.77 -4.93 -2.52
N GLY A 31 4.88 -4.45 -3.09
CA GLY A 31 6.06 -4.14 -2.29
C GLY A 31 5.98 -2.83 -1.53
N ILE A 32 5.19 -1.86 -2.02
CA ILE A 32 4.87 -0.66 -1.24
C ILE A 32 4.04 -1.10 -0.02
N ILE A 33 3.04 -1.96 -0.23
CA ILE A 33 2.24 -2.54 0.87
C ILE A 33 3.12 -3.31 1.86
N ASP A 34 4.06 -4.14 1.38
CA ASP A 34 4.95 -4.88 2.28
C ASP A 34 5.89 -3.95 3.07
N PHE A 35 6.44 -2.92 2.41
CA PHE A 35 7.24 -1.89 3.07
C PHE A 35 6.44 -1.19 4.18
N GLU A 36 5.25 -0.67 3.86
CA GLU A 36 4.38 0.01 4.81
C GLU A 36 3.98 -0.91 5.97
N ARG A 37 3.61 -2.16 5.68
CA ARG A 37 3.27 -3.17 6.68
C ARG A 37 4.42 -3.41 7.66
N ARG A 38 5.66 -3.51 7.17
CA ARG A 38 6.84 -3.70 8.04
C ARG A 38 7.12 -2.47 8.89
N ALA A 39 7.09 -1.28 8.28
CA ALA A 39 7.29 -0.02 9.00
C ALA A 39 6.23 0.19 10.10
N TRP A 40 4.97 -0.14 9.81
CA TRP A 40 3.88 -0.07 10.77
C TRP A 40 4.07 -1.06 11.93
N ILE A 41 4.40 -2.32 11.63
CA ILE A 41 4.67 -3.31 12.68
C ILE A 41 5.82 -2.83 13.57
N GLU A 42 6.94 -2.44 12.98
CA GLU A 42 8.16 -2.08 13.71
C GLU A 42 8.00 -0.82 14.57
N HIS A 43 7.34 0.21 14.05
CA HIS A 43 7.32 1.53 14.69
C HIS A 43 6.00 1.86 15.40
N VAL A 44 4.90 1.18 15.07
CA VAL A 44 3.58 1.49 15.64
C VAL A 44 3.09 0.37 16.57
N LEU A 45 3.20 -0.90 16.16
CA LEU A 45 2.61 -2.02 16.91
C LEU A 45 3.58 -2.72 17.87
N ALA A 46 4.85 -2.84 17.51
CA ALA A 46 5.85 -3.58 18.29
C ALA A 46 6.40 -2.83 19.52
N PRO A 47 6.58 -1.50 19.52
CA PRO A 47 7.17 -0.82 20.68
C PRO A 47 6.30 -0.93 21.94
N ALA A 48 6.91 -1.33 23.06
CA ALA A 48 6.20 -1.55 24.32
C ALA A 48 5.70 -0.25 24.98
N ASP A 49 6.37 0.86 24.73
CA ASP A 49 6.06 2.17 25.33
C ASP A 49 5.04 2.99 24.51
N GLY A 50 4.49 2.40 23.44
CA GLY A 50 3.56 3.04 22.51
C GLY A 50 4.21 3.41 21.17
N PRO A 51 3.40 3.88 20.19
CA PRO A 51 3.84 4.08 18.82
C PRO A 51 4.85 5.23 18.65
N ASP A 52 5.93 4.99 17.91
CA ASP A 52 6.92 5.98 17.46
C ASP A 52 6.56 6.46 16.04
N LEU A 53 5.65 7.42 15.97
CA LEU A 53 5.15 7.95 14.70
C LEU A 53 6.21 8.74 13.93
N GLU A 54 7.13 9.40 14.62
CA GLU A 54 8.22 10.14 13.98
C GLU A 54 9.11 9.19 13.18
N ARG A 55 9.48 8.03 13.75
CA ARG A 55 10.24 7.00 13.00
C ARG A 55 9.44 6.37 11.88
N TYR A 56 8.15 6.14 12.08
CA TYR A 56 7.28 5.64 11.01
C TYR A 56 7.26 6.61 9.82
N PHE A 57 7.01 7.89 10.05
CA PHE A 57 6.97 8.90 8.98
C PHE A 57 8.34 9.23 8.38
N ALA A 58 9.43 9.03 9.12
CA ALA A 58 10.79 9.17 8.60
C ALA A 58 11.22 8.00 7.69
N ARG A 59 10.43 6.92 7.62
CA ARG A 59 10.77 5.75 6.80
C ARG A 59 10.62 6.07 5.33
N THR A 60 11.60 5.63 4.53
CA THR A 60 11.60 5.84 3.08
C THR A 60 11.90 4.53 2.35
N LEU A 61 11.19 4.29 1.26
CA LEU A 61 11.47 3.19 0.34
C LEU A 61 12.50 3.67 -0.68
N ASN A 62 13.77 3.32 -0.47
CA ASN A 62 14.86 3.63 -1.39
C ASN A 62 15.20 2.39 -2.23
N GLY A 63 14.68 2.29 -3.46
CA GLY A 63 14.96 1.17 -4.38
C GLY A 63 13.76 0.74 -5.23
N VAL A 64 13.92 -0.39 -5.95
CA VAL A 64 12.83 -1.05 -6.68
C VAL A 64 12.30 -2.20 -5.81
N VAL A 65 10.97 -2.30 -5.74
CA VAL A 65 10.22 -3.43 -5.17
C VAL A 65 10.53 -4.73 -5.90
#